data_AF-A0AAJ5E6G4-F1
#
_entry.id   AF-A0AAJ5E6G4-F1
#
_cell.length_a   1.000
_cell.length_b   1.000
_cell.length_c   1.000
_cell.angle_alpha   90.00
_cell.angle_beta   90.00
_cell.angle_gamma   90.00
#
_symmetry.space_group_name_H-M   'P 1'
#
loop_
_entity.id
_entity.type
_entity.pdbx_description
1 polymer ?
#
loop_
_entity_poly.entity_id
_entity_poly.type
_entity_poly.pdbx_seq_one_letter_code
_entity_poly.pdbx_strand_id
1 'polypeptide(L)' 'MKNLPDLLLVRWKQEGCVPPQAPAKPGMPAQSARNFLGFRDGSANPDSNNAKSMDSIVWFQPGSDEPTWAANGS' A
#
# COMPACT_ATOMS: atom_id res chain seq x y z
N MET A 1 -2.16 -5.53 26.52
CA MET A 1 -0.92 -6.21 26.99
C MET A 1 0.16 -6.00 25.94
N LYS A 2 1.44 -5.78 26.33
CA LYS A 2 2.59 -5.64 25.41
C LYS A 2 3.32 -7.00 25.32
N ASN A 3 3.46 -7.57 24.12
CA ASN A 3 3.66 -9.03 23.96
C ASN A 3 5.07 -9.51 23.56
N LEU A 4 5.94 -8.65 23.01
CA LEU A 4 7.27 -9.07 22.49
C LEU A 4 8.44 -8.20 23.00
N PRO A 5 8.47 -7.81 24.30
CA PRO A 5 9.47 -6.87 24.80
C PRO A 5 10.91 -7.41 24.82
N ASP A 6 11.10 -8.73 24.79
CA ASP A 6 12.37 -9.44 24.85
C ASP A 6 12.90 -9.87 23.46
N LEU A 7 12.01 -9.94 22.47
CA LEU A 7 12.34 -10.32 21.09
C LEU A 7 12.46 -9.13 20.13
N LEU A 8 11.77 -8.01 20.41
CA LEU A 8 11.73 -6.85 19.51
C LEU A 8 12.15 -5.55 20.19
N LEU A 9 13.12 -4.87 19.58
CA LEU A 9 13.50 -3.50 19.92
C LEU A 9 13.09 -2.53 18.80
N VAL A 10 12.31 -1.50 19.15
CA VAL A 10 11.92 -0.46 18.19
C VAL A 10 13.14 0.37 17.81
N ARG A 11 13.49 0.34 16.51
CA ARG A 11 14.62 1.13 15.98
C ARG A 11 14.26 2.59 15.73
N TRP A 12 13.09 2.84 15.12
CA TRP A 12 12.55 4.18 14.85
C TRP A 12 11.04 4.09 14.54
N LYS A 13 10.33 5.23 14.53
CA LYS A 13 8.91 5.33 14.16
C LYS A 13 8.60 6.69 13.54
N GLN A 14 7.83 6.70 12.45
CA GLN A 14 7.23 7.90 11.87
C GLN A 14 5.71 7.73 11.86
N GLU A 15 4.98 8.73 12.35
CA GLU A 15 3.52 8.79 12.19
C GLU A 15 3.17 9.66 10.98
N GLY A 16 2.03 9.38 10.38
CA GLY A 16 1.50 10.14 9.24
C GLY A 16 -0.01 10.10 9.21
N CYS A 17 -0.61 11.02 8.48
CA CYS A 17 -2.04 11.07 8.23
C CYS A 17 -2.31 11.50 6.79
N VAL A 18 -3.50 11.17 6.28
CA VAL A 18 -4.06 11.75 5.06
C VAL A 18 -5.31 12.53 5.43
N PRO A 19 -5.60 13.66 4.75
CA PRO A 19 -6.84 14.39 4.98
C PRO A 19 -8.05 13.48 4.76
N PRO A 20 -9.07 13.51 5.65
CA PRO A 20 -10.30 12.76 5.46
C PRO A 20 -10.91 13.09 4.10
N GLN A 21 -11.28 12.04 3.36
CA GLN A 21 -11.97 12.22 2.09
C GLN A 21 -13.44 12.57 2.34
N ALA A 22 -14.03 13.38 1.45
CA ALA A 22 -15.47 13.58 1.45
C ALA A 22 -16.19 12.22 1.29
N PRO A 23 -17.38 12.05 1.87
CA PRO A 23 -18.15 10.82 1.72
C PRO A 23 -18.29 10.41 0.25
N ALA A 24 -18.23 9.11 -0.01
CA ALA A 24 -18.44 8.57 -1.33
C ALA A 24 -19.79 9.05 -1.88
N LYS A 25 -19.78 9.63 -3.09
CA LYS A 25 -20.99 10.03 -3.80
C LYS A 25 -21.38 8.91 -4.76
N PRO A 26 -22.63 8.43 -4.76
CA PRO A 26 -23.08 7.42 -5.72
C PRO A 26 -22.77 7.86 -7.16
N GLY A 27 -22.17 6.96 -7.95
CA GLY A 27 -21.81 7.24 -9.34
C GLY A 27 -20.52 8.05 -9.54
N MET A 28 -19.84 8.50 -8.48
CA MET A 28 -18.50 9.10 -8.59
C MET A 28 -17.42 8.10 -8.17
N PRO A 29 -16.36 7.93 -8.98
CA PRO A 29 -15.19 7.15 -8.57
C PRO A 29 -14.57 7.72 -7.30
N ALA A 30 -14.02 6.84 -6.46
CA ALA A 30 -13.18 7.25 -5.34
C ALA A 30 -12.02 8.12 -5.84
N GLN A 31 -11.69 9.17 -5.10
CA GLN A 31 -10.63 10.09 -5.47
C GLN A 31 -9.39 9.82 -4.63
N SER A 32 -8.20 10.08 -5.18
CA SER A 32 -6.97 9.98 -4.40
C SER A 32 -6.91 11.06 -3.32
N ALA A 33 -6.32 10.73 -2.16
CA ALA A 33 -6.08 11.69 -1.08
C ALA A 33 -5.11 12.79 -1.52
N ARG A 34 -5.08 13.92 -0.80
CA ARG A 34 -4.11 14.99 -1.04
C ARG A 34 -2.90 14.84 -0.12
N ASN A 35 -1.70 15.11 -0.65
CA ASN A 35 -0.49 15.24 0.14
C ASN A 35 -0.37 16.66 0.76
N PHE A 36 0.66 16.89 1.57
CA PHE A 36 0.89 18.17 2.25
C PHE A 36 1.25 19.34 1.30
N LEU A 37 1.52 19.08 0.03
CA LEU A 37 1.68 20.12 -1.00
C LEU A 37 0.35 20.49 -1.66
N GLY A 38 -0.76 19.84 -1.27
CA GLY A 38 -2.10 20.11 -1.77
C GLY A 38 -2.45 19.38 -3.07
N PHE A 39 -1.60 18.48 -3.58
CA PHE A 39 -1.87 17.72 -4.81
C PHE A 39 -2.48 16.35 -4.51
N ARG A 40 -3.33 15.84 -5.42
CA ARG A 40 -3.81 14.46 -5.35
C ARG A 40 -2.65 13.51 -5.56
N ASP A 41 -2.49 12.57 -4.65
CA ASP A 41 -1.36 11.64 -4.61
C ASP A 41 -1.85 10.20 -4.82
N GLY A 42 -1.37 9.53 -5.86
CA GLY A 42 -1.83 8.20 -6.28
C GLY A 42 -2.90 8.18 -7.38
N SER A 43 -3.06 9.25 -8.16
CA SER A 43 -4.09 9.31 -9.23
C SER A 43 -3.82 8.34 -10.39
N ALA A 44 -2.55 8.03 -10.64
CA ALA A 44 -2.11 7.15 -11.74
C ALA A 44 -1.57 5.80 -11.22
N ASN A 45 -1.88 5.44 -9.98
CA ASN A 45 -1.52 4.12 -9.45
C ASN A 45 -2.22 3.04 -10.28
N PRO A 46 -1.59 1.86 -10.46
CA PRO A 46 -2.27 0.72 -11.05
C PRO A 46 -3.53 0.37 -10.24
N ASP A 47 -4.54 -0.17 -10.90
CA ASP A 47 -5.76 -0.62 -10.23
C ASP A 47 -5.44 -1.76 -9.27
N SER A 48 -5.51 -1.49 -7.97
CA SER A 48 -5.23 -2.47 -6.92
C SER A 48 -6.22 -3.62 -6.86
N ASN A 49 -7.36 -3.52 -7.55
CA ASN A 49 -8.33 -4.61 -7.68
C ASN A 49 -8.12 -5.47 -8.94
N ASN A 50 -7.18 -5.07 -9.82
CA ASN A 50 -6.86 -5.84 -11.02
C ASN A 50 -5.71 -6.82 -10.72
N ALA A 51 -6.06 -8.07 -10.46
CA ALA A 51 -5.11 -9.13 -10.13
C ALA A 51 -3.97 -9.25 -11.16
N LYS A 52 -4.30 -9.21 -12.47
CA LYS A 52 -3.29 -9.34 -13.53
C LYS A 52 -2.28 -8.20 -13.50
N SER A 53 -2.73 -6.97 -13.24
CA SER A 53 -1.82 -5.83 -13.08
C SER A 53 -0.96 -5.98 -11.84
N MET A 54 -1.52 -6.45 -10.72
CA MET A 54 -0.78 -6.64 -9.47
C MET A 54 0.28 -7.74 -9.57
N ASP A 55 -0.03 -8.85 -10.25
CA ASP A 55 0.93 -9.92 -10.52
C ASP A 55 2.13 -9.43 -11.35
N SER A 56 1.90 -8.44 -12.23
CA SER A 56 2.96 -7.91 -13.10
C SER A 56 3.77 -6.75 -12.51
N ILE A 57 3.20 -6.01 -11.54
CA ILE A 57 3.78 -4.75 -11.04
C ILE A 57 4.23 -4.85 -9.59
N VAL A 58 3.54 -5.65 -8.76
CA VAL A 58 3.72 -5.66 -7.30
C VAL A 58 4.24 -7.01 -6.81
N TRP A 59 3.61 -8.12 -7.19
CA TRP A 59 3.89 -9.41 -6.56
C TRP A 59 5.03 -10.19 -7.23
N PHE A 60 5.96 -10.69 -6.43
CA PHE A 60 6.97 -11.65 -6.90
C PHE A 60 6.30 -12.93 -7.41
N GLN A 61 6.59 -13.29 -8.67
CA GLN A 61 6.02 -14.48 -9.31
C GLN A 61 6.91 -15.71 -9.08
N PRO A 62 6.33 -16.92 -8.95
CA PRO A 62 7.08 -18.15 -8.96
C PRO A 62 7.93 -18.30 -10.22
N GLY A 63 9.19 -18.72 -10.07
CA GLY A 63 10.11 -18.87 -11.21
C GLY A 63 10.65 -17.55 -11.77
N SER A 64 10.47 -16.44 -11.06
CA SER A 64 11.27 -15.22 -11.24
C SER A 64 12.69 -15.41 -10.68
N ASP A 65 13.50 -14.35 -10.76
CA ASP A 65 14.86 -14.33 -10.21
C ASP A 65 14.92 -14.30 -8.67
N GLU A 66 13.76 -14.33 -8.00
CA GLU A 66 13.63 -14.36 -6.54
C GLU A 66 13.51 -15.80 -6.00
N PRO A 67 13.92 -16.06 -4.75
CA PRO A 67 13.81 -17.38 -4.16
C PRO A 67 12.34 -17.77 -3.99
N THR A 68 12.03 -19.05 -4.20
CA THR A 68 10.64 -19.57 -4.21
C THR A 68 9.82 -19.19 -2.97
N TRP A 69 10.46 -19.07 -1.80
CA TRP A 69 9.77 -18.71 -0.56
C TRP A 69 9.26 -17.26 -0.55
N ALA A 70 9.81 -16.38 -1.37
CA ALA A 70 9.42 -14.98 -1.48
C ALA A 70 8.23 -14.75 -2.44
N ALA A 71 7.77 -15.80 -3.14
CA ALA A 71 6.63 -15.68 -4.05
C ALA A 71 5.40 -15.12 -3.33
N ASN A 72 4.69 -14.21 -4.01
CA ASN A 72 3.58 -13.38 -3.50
C ASN A 72 3.98 -12.33 -2.44
N GLY A 73 5.27 -12.13 -2.19
CA GLY A 73 5.80 -10.96 -1.48
C GLY A 73 5.95 -9.73 -2.41
N SER A 74 6.38 -8.60 -1.84
CA SER A 74 6.73 -7.34 -2.51
C SER A 74 7.70 -6.52 -1.66
#